data_AF-A0A9N7TVY5-F1
#
_entry.id   AF-A0A9N7TVY5-F1
#
_cell.length_a   1.000
_cell.length_b   1.000
_cell.length_c   1.000
_cell.angle_alpha   90.00
_cell.angle_beta   90.00
_cell.angle_gamma   90.00
#
_symmetry.space_group_name_H-M   'P 1'
#
loop_
_entity.id
_entity.type
_entity.pdbx_description
1 polymer ?
#
loop_
_entity_poly.entity_id
_entity_poly.type
_entity_poly.pdbx_seq_one_letter_code
_entity_poly.pdbx_strand_id
1 'polypeptide(L)'
;MVPLRMVVCGHVGSKIKLDHILYKVGVGTRCGEGKQHPDDGPDTFCSFPWSEMVVEDLCGNKRTCEVPVTERVFGEYDCEEQTRYLEVSYTCATPPPPPPPPPPPKPDCEDEPATEA
;
A
#
# COMPACT_ATOMS: atom_id res chain seq x y z
N MET A 1 -12.06 -20.94 -9.34
CA MET A 1 -10.66 -20.49 -9.43
C MET A 1 -10.63 -19.06 -8.88
N VAL A 2 -9.82 -18.79 -7.86
CA VAL A 2 -9.77 -17.48 -7.21
C VAL A 2 -8.80 -16.58 -7.99
N PRO A 3 -9.20 -15.39 -8.46
CA PRO A 3 -8.26 -14.45 -9.05
C PRO A 3 -7.30 -13.96 -7.97
N LEU A 4 -6.01 -14.26 -8.13
CA LEU A 4 -4.93 -13.87 -7.23
C LEU A 4 -4.03 -12.86 -7.93
N ARG A 5 -3.66 -11.79 -7.23
CA ARG A 5 -2.64 -10.85 -7.68
C ARG A 5 -1.37 -11.05 -6.86
N MET A 6 -0.32 -11.53 -7.51
CA MET A 6 0.99 -11.71 -6.89
C MET A 6 1.80 -10.42 -6.98
N VAL A 7 2.37 -9.99 -5.86
CA VAL A 7 3.23 -8.80 -5.74
C VAL A 7 4.57 -9.25 -5.18
N VAL A 8 5.66 -8.94 -5.87
CA VAL A 8 7.01 -9.45 -5.56
C VAL A 8 8.07 -8.38 -5.72
N CYS A 9 8.97 -8.29 -4.75
CA CYS A 9 10.25 -7.60 -4.84
C CYS A 9 11.38 -8.62 -4.99
N GLY A 10 12.13 -8.56 -6.09
CA GLY A 10 13.19 -9.53 -6.40
C GLY A 10 14.49 -9.35 -5.60
N HIS A 11 14.71 -8.17 -5.01
CA HIS A 11 15.97 -7.86 -4.35
C HIS A 11 15.96 -8.23 -2.86
N VAL A 12 17.09 -8.75 -2.37
CA VAL A 12 17.23 -9.20 -0.97
C VAL A 12 17.20 -7.98 -0.05
N GLY A 13 16.32 -8.02 0.95
CA GLY A 13 16.12 -6.91 1.91
C GLY A 13 15.18 -5.81 1.43
N SER A 14 14.75 -5.83 0.17
CA SER A 14 13.69 -4.93 -0.31
C SER A 14 12.32 -5.38 0.19
N LYS A 15 11.54 -4.39 0.63
CA LYS A 15 10.18 -4.54 1.11
C LYS A 15 9.23 -3.83 0.16
N ILE A 16 8.06 -4.41 -0.03
CA ILE A 16 6.97 -3.83 -0.79
C ILE A 16 6.47 -2.59 -0.02
N LYS A 17 6.54 -1.46 -0.70
CA LYS A 17 5.91 -0.20 -0.30
C LYS A 17 4.81 0.06 -1.31
N LEU A 18 3.57 0.00 -0.86
CA LEU A 18 2.41 0.29 -1.69
C LEU A 18 2.30 1.80 -1.90
N ASP A 19 1.86 2.18 -3.09
CA ASP A 19 1.80 3.58 -3.54
C ASP A 19 0.36 3.98 -3.87
N HIS A 20 -0.32 3.16 -4.67
CA HIS A 20 -1.74 3.32 -4.97
C HIS A 20 -2.43 1.96 -5.07
N ILE A 21 -3.59 1.82 -4.43
CA ILE A 21 -4.40 0.61 -4.48
C ILE A 21 -5.83 1.01 -4.83
N LEU A 22 -6.38 0.39 -5.87
CA LEU A 22 -7.76 0.59 -6.26
C LEU A 22 -8.42 -0.75 -6.52
N TYR A 23 -9.45 -1.06 -5.75
CA TYR A 23 -10.37 -2.15 -6.06
C TYR A 23 -11.67 -1.57 -6.60
N LYS A 24 -12.04 -2.01 -7.81
CA LYS A 24 -13.29 -1.62 -8.48
C LYS A 24 -14.08 -2.84 -8.96
N VAL A 25 -15.40 -2.73 -8.90
CA VAL A 25 -16.36 -3.74 -9.40
C VAL A 25 -17.36 -3.04 -10.29
N GLY A 26 -17.58 -3.51 -11.52
CA GLY A 26 -18.57 -2.89 -12.41
C GLY A 26 -18.63 -3.48 -13.81
N VAL A 27 -19.48 -2.91 -14.68
CA VAL A 27 -19.65 -3.33 -16.08
C VAL A 27 -18.41 -2.91 -16.87
N GLY A 28 -17.47 -3.82 -17.05
CA GLY A 28 -16.26 -3.56 -17.84
C GLY A 28 -15.81 -4.79 -18.60
N THR A 29 -15.19 -4.58 -19.76
CA THR A 29 -14.40 -5.61 -20.43
C THR A 29 -13.07 -5.80 -19.68
N ARG A 30 -12.49 -7.00 -19.74
CA ARG A 30 -11.21 -7.27 -19.10
C ARG A 30 -10.12 -6.40 -19.72
N CYS A 31 -9.29 -5.73 -18.91
CA CYS A 31 -8.07 -5.08 -19.40
C CYS A 31 -7.24 -6.12 -20.17
N GLY A 32 -7.10 -5.92 -21.49
CA GLY A 32 -6.42 -6.85 -22.40
C GLY A 32 -7.19 -7.21 -23.66
N GLU A 33 -8.50 -6.96 -23.73
CA GLU A 33 -9.33 -7.29 -24.91
C GLU A 33 -9.56 -6.12 -25.89
N GLY A 34 -8.55 -5.26 -26.07
CA GLY A 34 -8.49 -4.35 -27.23
C GLY A 34 -9.31 -3.05 -27.17
N LYS A 35 -9.77 -2.61 -26.00
CA LYS A 35 -10.26 -1.23 -25.80
C LYS A 35 -9.28 -0.50 -24.87
N GLN A 36 -8.64 0.57 -25.36
CA GLN A 36 -7.93 1.52 -24.52
C GLN A 36 -8.99 2.30 -23.75
N HIS A 37 -9.26 1.90 -22.50
CA HIS A 37 -10.31 2.47 -21.65
C HIS A 37 -11.74 2.24 -22.20
N PRO A 38 -12.61 1.50 -21.50
CA PRO A 38 -14.04 1.78 -21.61
C PRO A 38 -14.24 3.26 -21.22
N ASP A 39 -15.27 3.91 -21.74
CA ASP A 39 -15.79 5.15 -21.18
C ASP A 39 -16.12 4.88 -19.69
N ASP A 40 -15.15 5.08 -18.79
CA ASP A 40 -15.28 4.98 -17.34
C ASP A 40 -16.12 6.19 -16.88
N GLY A 41 -17.40 6.20 -17.25
CA GLY A 41 -18.37 7.11 -16.65
C GLY A 41 -18.46 6.84 -15.14
N PRO A 42 -18.59 7.87 -14.29
CA PRO A 42 -18.57 7.75 -12.83
C PRO A 42 -19.70 6.88 -12.25
N ASP A 43 -20.65 6.44 -13.07
CA ASP A 43 -21.88 5.77 -12.65
C ASP A 43 -21.87 4.24 -12.82
N THR A 44 -20.76 3.64 -13.29
CA THR A 44 -20.74 2.20 -13.67
C THR A 44 -19.85 1.32 -12.79
N PHE A 45 -19.08 1.90 -11.86
CA PHE A 45 -18.13 1.17 -11.03
C PHE A 45 -18.26 1.52 -9.55
N CYS A 46 -18.37 0.48 -8.73
CA CYS A 46 -18.23 0.58 -7.29
C CYS A 46 -16.75 0.61 -6.91
N SER A 47 -16.34 1.64 -6.17
CA SER A 47 -14.98 1.77 -5.62
C SER A 47 -14.97 1.45 -4.13
N PHE A 48 -13.90 0.80 -3.68
CA PHE A 48 -13.81 0.26 -2.32
C PHE A 48 -12.65 0.94 -1.58
N PRO A 49 -12.88 2.02 -0.83
CA PRO A 49 -11.79 2.82 -0.25
C PRO A 49 -10.93 2.04 0.76
N TRP A 50 -11.45 1.01 1.42
CA TRP A 50 -10.66 0.17 2.32
C TRP A 50 -9.84 -0.91 1.59
N SER A 51 -9.86 -0.96 0.26
CA SER A 51 -8.97 -1.89 -0.46
C SER A 51 -7.51 -1.60 -0.19
N GLU A 52 -7.17 -0.32 0.01
CA GLU A 52 -5.82 0.11 0.38
C GLU A 52 -5.36 -0.56 1.68
N MET A 53 -6.11 -0.40 2.77
CA MET A 53 -5.73 -1.00 4.07
C MET A 53 -5.59 -2.52 4.01
N VAL A 54 -6.45 -3.21 3.23
CA VAL A 54 -6.41 -4.67 3.11
C VAL A 54 -5.14 -5.11 2.39
N VAL A 55 -4.80 -4.45 1.28
CA VAL A 55 -3.58 -4.76 0.53
C VAL A 55 -2.34 -4.37 1.33
N GLU A 56 -2.39 -3.27 2.09
CA GLU A 56 -1.31 -2.89 3.00
C GLU A 56 -1.06 -3.92 4.10
N ASP A 57 -2.09 -4.48 4.71
CA ASP A 57 -1.91 -5.55 5.71
C ASP A 57 -1.30 -6.83 5.11
N LEU A 58 -1.78 -7.19 3.91
CA LEU A 58 -1.35 -8.39 3.20
C LEU A 58 0.05 -8.27 2.59
N CYS A 59 0.47 -7.08 2.16
CA CYS A 59 1.67 -6.89 1.33
C CYS A 59 2.69 -5.91 1.92
N GLY A 60 2.23 -4.94 2.70
CA GLY A 60 3.08 -3.91 3.28
C GLY A 60 4.23 -4.52 4.07
N ASN A 61 5.44 -3.99 3.85
CA ASN A 61 6.66 -4.44 4.52
C ASN A 61 7.09 -5.90 4.26
N LYS A 62 6.39 -6.63 3.38
CA LYS A 62 6.75 -7.99 2.97
C LYS A 62 7.60 -7.94 1.69
N ARG A 63 8.25 -9.06 1.35
CA ARG A 63 9.00 -9.20 0.09
C ARG A 63 8.12 -9.74 -1.04
N THR A 64 7.18 -10.58 -0.67
CA THR A 64 6.24 -11.27 -1.55
C THR A 64 4.91 -11.37 -0.81
N CYS A 65 3.82 -11.16 -1.53
CA CYS A 65 2.47 -11.42 -1.05
C CYS A 65 1.58 -11.85 -2.22
N GLU A 66 0.48 -12.50 -1.87
CA GLU A 66 -0.60 -12.83 -2.78
C GLU A 66 -1.87 -12.17 -2.26
N VAL A 67 -2.51 -11.37 -3.11
CA VAL A 67 -3.77 -10.70 -2.78
C VAL A 67 -4.92 -11.49 -3.41
N PRO A 68 -5.80 -12.11 -2.61
CA PRO A 68 -6.97 -12.81 -3.11
C PRO A 68 -8.07 -11.80 -3.48
N VAL A 69 -8.39 -11.69 -4.76
CA VAL A 69 -9.42 -10.77 -5.28
C VAL A 69 -10.79 -11.42 -5.10
N THR A 70 -11.26 -11.50 -3.85
CA THR A 70 -12.53 -12.14 -3.47
C THR A 70 -13.35 -11.24 -2.56
N GLU A 71 -14.68 -11.41 -2.58
CA GLU A 71 -15.58 -10.70 -1.65
C GLU A 71 -15.28 -11.03 -0.19
N ARG A 72 -14.74 -12.22 0.08
CA ARG A 72 -14.37 -12.58 1.46
C ARG A 72 -13.22 -11.71 2.01
N VAL A 73 -12.38 -11.17 1.12
CA VAL A 73 -11.23 -10.31 1.48
C VAL A 73 -11.60 -8.84 1.41
N PHE A 74 -12.32 -8.43 0.37
CA PHE A 74 -12.68 -7.02 0.13
C PHE A 74 -14.09 -6.65 0.63
N GLY A 75 -14.83 -7.60 1.19
CA GLY A 75 -16.23 -7.43 1.59
C GLY A 75 -17.22 -7.77 0.47
N GLU A 76 -18.44 -8.16 0.86
CA GLU A 76 -19.61 -8.18 -0.02
C GLU A 76 -20.13 -6.76 -0.18
N TYR A 77 -20.50 -6.39 -1.39
CA TYR A 77 -21.06 -5.09 -1.71
C TYR A 77 -22.28 -5.24 -2.60
N ASP A 78 -23.26 -4.37 -2.39
CA ASP A 78 -24.48 -4.28 -3.20
C ASP A 78 -24.15 -3.58 -4.53
N CYS A 79 -23.35 -4.26 -5.33
CA CYS A 79 -22.99 -3.87 -6.69
C CYS A 79 -23.42 -5.01 -7.58
N GLU A 80 -24.23 -4.74 -8.60
CA GLU A 80 -24.68 -5.77 -9.55
C GLU A 80 -23.48 -6.62 -9.99
N GLU A 81 -23.61 -7.94 -9.83
CA GLU A 81 -22.52 -8.90 -9.90
C GLU A 81 -21.78 -8.82 -11.23
N GLN A 82 -20.62 -8.15 -11.22
CA GLN A 82 -19.83 -7.90 -12.43
C GLN A 82 -18.33 -8.03 -12.20
N THR A 83 -17.56 -7.85 -13.27
CA THR A 83 -16.12 -8.09 -13.31
C THR A 83 -15.39 -7.30 -12.22
N ARG A 84 -14.49 -7.99 -11.50
CA ARG A 84 -13.70 -7.44 -10.39
C ARG A 84 -12.32 -7.05 -10.88
N TYR A 85 -11.86 -5.86 -10.49
CA TYR A 85 -10.57 -5.32 -10.89
C TYR A 85 -9.81 -4.85 -9.66
N LEU A 86 -8.59 -5.36 -9.49
CA LEU A 86 -7.66 -4.89 -8.48
C LEU A 86 -6.44 -4.29 -9.18
N GLU A 87 -6.25 -2.99 -8.99
CA GLU A 87 -5.06 -2.26 -9.39
C GLU A 87 -4.15 -2.05 -8.17
N VAL A 88 -2.88 -2.42 -8.32
CA VAL A 88 -1.86 -2.29 -7.26
C VAL A 88 -0.62 -1.67 -7.86
N SER A 89 -0.35 -0.42 -7.48
CA SER A 89 0.91 0.28 -7.68
C SER A 89 1.78 0.09 -6.45
N TYR A 90 3.00 -0.40 -6.65
CA TYR A 90 3.95 -0.65 -5.57
C TYR A 90 5.38 -0.41 -6.00
N THR A 91 6.22 -0.10 -5.02
CA THR A 91 7.67 0.07 -5.17
C THR A 91 8.39 -0.86 -4.20
N CYS A 92 9.65 -1.17 -4.51
CA CYS A 92 10.50 -2.00 -3.68
C CYS A 92 11.50 -1.12 -2.94
N ALA A 93 11.25 -0.84 -1.67
CA ALA A 93 12.09 0.02 -0.84
C ALA A 93 12.99 -0.82 0.07
N THR A 94 14.27 -0.48 0.17
CA THR A 94 15.14 -0.99 1.23
C THR A 94 14.94 -0.12 2.48
N PRO A 95 14.86 -0.71 3.69
CA PRO A 95 14.80 0.09 4.91
C PRO A 95 16.04 0.98 4.99
N PRO A 96 15.90 2.26 5.36
CA PRO A 96 17.06 3.11 5.60
C PRO A 96 17.91 2.55 6.75
N PRO A 97 19.21 2.87 6.81
CA PRO A 97 20.03 2.53 7.96
C PRO A 97 19.41 3.12 9.25
N PRO A 98 19.58 2.46 10.41
CA PRO A 98 19.05 2.97 11.67
C PRO A 98 19.55 4.41 11.89
N PRO A 99 18.70 5.30 12.45
CA PRO A 99 19.15 6.66 12.76
C PRO A 99 20.38 6.59 13.67
N PRO A 100 21.37 7.48 13.49
CA PRO A 100 22.52 7.54 14.39
C PRO A 100 22.03 7.73 15.83
N PRO A 101 22.70 7.14 16.83
CA PRO A 101 22.34 7.34 18.22
C PRO A 101 22.32 8.85 18.55
N PRO A 102 21.39 9.32 19.41
CA PRO A 102 21.38 10.71 19.82
C PRO A 102 22.75 11.07 20.42
N PRO A 103 23.32 12.24 20.08
CA PRO A 103 24.57 12.67 20.67
C PRO A 103 24.44 12.71 22.19
N PRO A 104 25.48 12.30 22.95
CA PRO A 104 25.43 12.36 24.40
C PRO A 104 25.11 13.79 24.86
N PRO A 105 24.28 13.96 25.90
CA PRO A 105 23.98 15.28 26.44
C PRO A 105 25.31 15.94 26.83
N LYS A 106 25.59 17.08 26.20
CA LYS A 106 26.73 17.94 26.55
C LYS A 106 26.66 18.21 28.07
N PRO A 107 27.75 18.01 28.83
CA PRO A 107 27.76 18.45 30.22
C PRO A 107 27.52 19.95 30.21
N ASP A 108 26.47 20.37 30.93
CA ASP A 108 26.20 21.78 31.16
C ASP A 108 27.43 22.33 31.89
N CYS A 109 28.09 23.33 31.31
CA CYS A 109 29.15 24.03 32.01
C CYS A 109 28.49 24.77 33.16
N GLU A 110 28.60 24.21 34.36
CA GLU A 110 28.26 24.85 35.62
C GLU A 110 29.02 26.18 35.70
N ASP A 111 28.32 27.29 35.48
CA ASP A 111 28.83 28.64 35.77
C ASP A 111 28.66 28.85 37.28
N GLU A 112 29.69 28.50 38.04
CA GLU A 112 29.91 29.09 39.35
C GLU A 112 31.02 30.14 39.20
N PRO A 113 30.68 31.43 39.43
CA PRO A 113 31.53 32.17 40.35
C PRO A 113 30.75 33.07 41.32
N ALA A 114 30.98 32.80 42.60
CA ALA A 114 31.52 33.72 43.61
C ALA A 114 31.06 35.20 43.63
N THR A 115 30.33 35.54 44.71
CA THR A 115 30.52 36.69 45.63
C THR A 115 31.29 37.92 45.13
N GLU A 116 30.63 39.09 45.16
CA GLU A 116 31.15 40.31 45.82
C GLU A 116 30.03 41.36 46.04
N ALA A 117 29.68 41.67 47.30
CA ALA A 117 28.99 42.88 47.76
C ALA A 117 29.23 43.09 49.27
#